data_AF-A0A2W4NN75-F1
#
_entry.id   AF-A0A2W4NN75-F1
#
_cell.length_a   1.000
_cell.length_b   1.000
_cell.length_c   1.000
_cell.angle_alpha   90.00
_cell.angle_beta   90.00
_cell.angle_gamma   90.00
#
_symmetry.space_group_name_H-M   'P 1'
#
loop_
_entity.id
_entity.type
_entity.pdbx_description
1 polymer ?
#
loop_
_entity_poly.entity_id
_entity_poly.type
_entity_poly.pdbx_seq_one_letter_code
_entity_poly.pdbx_strand_id
1 'polypeptide(L)'
;IVRVESKKEPLSLENFPRQLWEGGYNLGIEVGYGNPRRTIPKRVKAFNADLLVMGAHGHRLFKDLIFGATVDTVRHRVGIPVLIVQK
;
A
#
# COMPACT_ATOMS: atom_id res chain seq x y z
N ILE A 1 7.63 -8.81 9.17
CA ILE A 1 7.19 -10.18 8.79
C ILE A 1 7.08 -10.21 7.27
N VAL A 2 7.77 -11.14 6.60
CA VAL A 2 7.66 -11.35 5.14
C VAL A 2 6.94 -12.68 4.92
N ARG A 3 5.82 -12.66 4.21
CA ARG A 3 5.35 -13.84 3.48
C ARG A 3 4.92 -13.42 2.08
N VAL A 4 5.71 -13.82 1.11
CA VAL A 4 5.43 -13.71 -0.32
C VAL A 4 4.87 -15.04 -0.78
N GLU A 5 3.62 -15.06 -1.25
CA GLU A 5 3.12 -16.15 -2.09
C GLU A 5 2.29 -15.55 -3.22
N SER A 6 2.87 -15.49 -4.43
CA SER A 6 2.10 -15.75 -5.65
C SER A 6 3.00 -15.99 -6.86
N LYS A 7 2.59 -17.03 -7.60
CA LYS A 7 3.00 -17.38 -8.95
C LYS A 7 2.42 -16.38 -9.95
N LYS A 8 3.16 -15.30 -10.25
CA LYS A 8 3.28 -14.66 -11.58
C LYS A 8 4.00 -13.33 -11.40
N GLU A 9 5.18 -13.26 -12.02
CA GLU A 9 6.07 -12.10 -12.23
C GLU A 9 6.32 -11.21 -11.00
N PRO A 10 7.56 -11.17 -10.46
CA PRO A 10 7.89 -10.23 -9.40
C PRO A 10 7.84 -8.82 -9.96
N LEU A 11 6.74 -8.12 -9.70
CA LEU A 11 6.69 -6.67 -9.74
C LEU A 11 7.90 -6.16 -8.97
N SER A 12 8.65 -5.22 -9.54
CA SER A 12 9.96 -4.75 -9.05
C SER A 12 9.87 -4.12 -7.65
N LEU A 13 9.69 -4.95 -6.63
CA LEU A 13 9.70 -4.63 -5.20
C LEU A 13 11.12 -4.62 -4.65
N GLU A 14 12.13 -4.76 -5.51
CA GLU A 14 13.50 -4.97 -5.05
C GLU A 14 14.19 -3.69 -4.59
N ASN A 15 13.74 -2.51 -5.03
CA ASN A 15 14.47 -1.26 -4.76
C ASN A 15 13.92 -0.48 -3.56
N PHE A 16 12.61 -0.26 -3.46
CA PHE A 16 12.06 0.64 -2.44
C PHE A 16 12.04 0.01 -1.02
N PRO A 17 11.49 -1.20 -0.82
CA PRO A 17 11.61 -1.90 0.47
C PRO A 17 13.05 -2.12 0.92
N ARG A 18 13.98 -2.37 -0.02
CA ARG A 18 15.41 -2.55 0.28
C ARG A 18 16.00 -1.27 0.87
N GLN A 19 15.74 -0.11 0.26
CA GLN A 19 16.20 1.18 0.78
C GLN A 19 15.68 1.46 2.19
N LEU A 20 14.42 1.11 2.49
CA LEU A 20 13.87 1.26 3.84
C LEU A 20 14.51 0.27 4.83
N TRP A 21 14.76 -0.97 4.41
CA TRP A 21 15.45 -1.93 5.26
C TRP A 21 16.89 -1.48 5.58
N GLU A 22 17.63 -1.05 4.56
CA GLU A 22 19.01 -0.53 4.70
C GLU A 22 19.06 0.75 5.53
N GLY A 23 18.00 1.56 5.51
CA GLY A 23 17.82 2.72 6.39
C GLY A 23 17.54 2.37 7.86
N GLY A 24 17.48 1.08 8.22
CA GLY A 24 17.24 0.62 9.60
C GLY A 24 15.77 0.58 10.01
N TYR A 25 14.82 0.66 9.06
CA TYR A 25 13.40 0.63 9.36
C TYR A 25 12.87 -0.81 9.51
N ASN A 26 12.00 -1.03 10.50
CA ASN A 26 11.26 -2.28 10.63
C ASN A 26 10.18 -2.37 9.53
N LEU A 27 10.33 -3.38 8.68
CA LEU A 27 9.53 -3.56 7.46
C LEU A 27 8.69 -4.85 7.53
N GLY A 28 7.44 -4.74 7.10
CA GLY A 28 6.63 -5.86 6.65
C GLY A 28 6.21 -5.63 5.21
N ILE A 29 6.32 -6.66 4.36
CA ILE A 29 5.80 -6.62 2.99
C ILE A 29 4.67 -7.61 2.91
N GLU A 30 3.52 -7.14 2.43
CA GLU A 30 2.39 -7.99 2.15
C GLU A 30 1.75 -7.63 0.81
N VAL A 31 1.50 -8.64 -0.01
CA VAL A 31 0.80 -8.49 -1.29
C VAL A 31 -0.67 -8.79 -1.06
N GLY A 32 -1.53 -7.81 -1.30
CA GLY A 32 -2.98 -7.97 -1.19
C GLY A 32 -3.64 -8.24 -2.54
N TYR A 33 -4.68 -9.09 -2.54
CA TYR A 33 -5.52 -9.36 -3.71
C TYR A 33 -6.95 -8.85 -3.49
N GLY A 34 -7.66 -8.56 -4.58
CA GLY A 34 -9.05 -8.11 -4.57
C GLY A 34 -9.20 -6.58 -4.50
N ASN A 35 -10.40 -6.11 -4.14
CA ASN A 35 -10.75 -4.69 -4.23
C ASN A 35 -10.05 -3.83 -3.13
N PRO A 36 -9.19 -2.87 -3.51
CA PRO A 36 -8.45 -2.01 -2.57
C PRO A 36 -9.33 -1.27 -1.57
N ARG A 37 -10.54 -0.87 -1.97
CA ARG A 37 -11.51 -0.15 -1.13
C ARG A 37 -12.01 -0.97 0.07
N ARG A 38 -11.85 -2.29 0.02
CA ARG A 38 -12.20 -3.21 1.11
C ARG A 38 -10.97 -3.74 1.81
N THR A 39 -9.90 -4.03 1.08
CA THR A 39 -8.71 -4.68 1.64
C THR A 39 -7.84 -3.68 2.40
N ILE A 40 -7.65 -2.45 1.91
CA ILE A 40 -6.82 -1.46 2.59
C ILE A 40 -7.37 -1.11 3.99
N PRO A 41 -8.66 -0.76 4.18
CA PRO A 41 -9.17 -0.45 5.53
C PRO A 41 -9.07 -1.63 6.50
N LYS A 42 -9.29 -2.86 6.02
CA LYS A 42 -9.11 -4.07 6.81
C LYS A 42 -7.67 -4.23 7.30
N ARG A 43 -6.71 -3.95 6.42
CA ARG A 43 -5.27 -4.07 6.73
C ARG A 43 -4.80 -2.99 7.69
N VAL A 44 -5.23 -1.75 7.49
CA VAL A 44 -5.00 -0.64 8.42
C VAL A 44 -5.46 -1.03 9.84
N LYS A 45 -6.68 -1.59 9.95
CA LYS A 45 -7.20 -2.06 11.24
C LYS A 45 -6.42 -3.26 11.79
N ALA A 46 -6.08 -4.24 10.96
CA ALA A 46 -5.36 -5.43 11.40
C ALA A 46 -3.93 -5.11 11.88
N PHE A 47 -3.28 -4.12 11.27
CA PHE A 47 -1.95 -3.66 11.66
C PHE A 47 -1.98 -2.66 12.82
N ASN A 48 -3.16 -2.15 13.22
CA ASN A 48 -3.29 -1.00 14.11
C ASN A 48 -2.41 0.17 13.62
N ALA A 49 -2.46 0.47 12.33
CA ALA A 49 -1.66 1.55 11.76
C ALA A 49 -2.10 2.91 12.31
N ASP A 50 -1.14 3.83 12.50
CA ASP A 50 -1.41 5.22 12.89
C ASP A 50 -1.41 6.20 11.70
N LEU A 51 -0.80 5.81 10.57
CA LEU A 51 -0.74 6.60 9.34
C LEU A 51 -0.85 5.70 8.11
N LEU A 52 -1.70 6.07 7.16
CA LEU A 52 -1.77 5.44 5.85
C LEU A 52 -1.12 6.35 4.79
N VAL A 53 -0.09 5.85 4.12
CA VAL A 53 0.54 6.54 2.98
C VAL A 53 0.13 5.86 1.68
N MET A 54 -0.39 6.63 0.71
CA MET A 54 -0.75 6.11 -0.61
C MET A 54 -0.11 6.96 -1.72
N GLY A 55 0.37 6.31 -2.77
CA GLY A 55 0.87 6.99 -3.96
C GLY A 55 -0.28 7.39 -4.89
N ALA A 56 -0.29 8.64 -5.36
CA ALA A 56 -1.30 9.14 -6.30
C ALA A 56 -1.01 8.77 -7.75
N HIS A 57 0.27 8.67 -8.16
CA HIS A 57 0.67 8.40 -9.54
C HIS A 57 1.92 7.51 -9.59
N GLY A 58 1.82 6.32 -10.18
CA GLY A 58 2.92 5.36 -10.28
C GLY A 58 2.77 4.42 -11.48
N HIS A 59 3.89 4.15 -12.17
CA HIS A 59 3.97 3.45 -13.45
C HIS A 59 3.28 2.07 -13.42
N ARG A 60 2.42 1.81 -14.41
CA ARG A 60 1.71 0.56 -14.76
C ARG A 60 0.86 -0.16 -13.69
N LEU A 61 1.13 -0.04 -12.39
CA LEU A 61 0.50 -0.86 -11.35
C LEU A 61 -0.64 -0.19 -10.56
N PHE A 62 -0.76 1.14 -10.64
CA PHE A 62 -1.70 1.91 -9.82
C PHE A 62 -2.76 2.65 -10.61
N LYS A 63 -2.96 2.38 -11.90
CA LYS A 63 -3.96 3.09 -12.74
C LYS A 63 -5.35 3.18 -12.09
N ASP A 64 -5.73 2.22 -11.25
CA ASP A 64 -7.02 2.18 -10.55
C ASP A 64 -7.05 2.89 -9.18
N LEU A 65 -5.89 3.21 -8.61
CA LEU A 65 -5.76 4.00 -7.38
C LEU A 65 -5.92 5.50 -7.66
N ILE A 66 -5.49 5.93 -8.86
CA ILE A 66 -5.46 7.35 -9.31
C ILE A 66 -6.85 7.89 -9.62
N PHE A 67 -7.80 7.04 -9.98
CA PHE A 67 -9.18 7.47 -10.07
C PHE A 67 -9.64 7.79 -8.66
N GLY A 68 -9.65 9.09 -8.31
CA GLY A 68 -9.82 9.64 -6.96
C GLY A 68 -10.93 9.01 -6.12
N ALA A 69 -11.90 8.34 -6.74
CA ALA A 69 -12.86 7.46 -6.09
C ALA A 69 -12.24 6.39 -5.17
N THR A 70 -11.10 5.76 -5.49
CA THR A 70 -10.49 4.73 -4.62
C THR A 70 -9.87 5.35 -3.38
N VAL A 71 -9.04 6.39 -3.54
CA VAL A 71 -8.46 7.16 -2.43
C VAL A 71 -9.54 7.77 -1.56
N ASP A 72 -10.55 8.40 -2.15
CA ASP A 72 -11.67 9.00 -1.44
C ASP A 72 -12.44 7.95 -0.62
N THR A 73 -12.77 6.80 -1.22
CA THR A 73 -13.46 5.72 -0.49
C THR A 73 -12.60 5.17 0.65
N VAL A 74 -11.30 5.02 0.44
CA VAL A 74 -10.39 4.51 1.48
C VAL A 74 -10.27 5.53 2.62
N ARG A 75 -10.07 6.82 2.30
CA ARG A 75 -10.01 7.91 3.29
C ARG A 75 -11.24 7.92 4.18
N HIS A 76 -12.43 7.76 3.60
CA HIS A 76 -13.67 7.74 4.37
C HIS A 76 -13.86 6.46 5.22
N ARG A 77 -13.09 5.41 4.99
CA ARG A 77 -13.21 4.11 5.68
C ARG A 77 -12.10 3.83 6.68
N VAL A 78 -11.03 4.62 6.69
CA VAL A 78 -9.95 4.50 7.66
C VAL A 78 -10.11 5.55 8.74
N GLY A 79 -9.87 5.17 9.99
CA GLY A 79 -9.96 6.07 11.15
C GLY A 79 -8.68 6.85 11.43
N ILE A 80 -7.75 6.90 10.48
CA ILE A 80 -6.41 7.47 10.65
C ILE A 80 -6.08 8.47 9.54
N PRO A 81 -5.13 9.39 9.76
CA PRO A 81 -4.64 10.27 8.71
C PRO A 81 -4.21 9.49 7.47
N VAL A 82 -4.56 10.04 6.30
CA VAL A 82 -4.14 9.52 5.00
C VAL A 82 -3.27 10.55 4.30
N LEU A 83 -2.00 10.20 4.10
CA LEU A 83 -1.06 11.01 3.32
C LEU A 83 -1.02 10.52 1.88
N ILE A 84 -1.42 11.40 0.97
CA ILE A 84 -1.35 11.14 -0.47
C ILE A 84 -0.10 11.81 -1.02
N VAL A 85 0.82 11.00 -1.54
CA VAL A 85 2.07 11.49 -2.14
C VAL A 85 1.91 11.48 -3.65
N GLN A 86 2.06 12.65 -4.27
CA GLN A 86 2.11 12.80 -5.72
C GLN A 86 3.57 13.06 -6.10
N LYS A 87 4.05 12.36 -7.13
CA LYS A 87 5.37 12.57 -7.69
C LYS A 87 5.24 13.26 -9.04
#